data_AF-A0A357CWJ3-F1
#
_entry.id   AF-A0A357CWJ3-F1
#
_cell.length_a   1.000
_cell.length_b   1.000
_cell.length_c   1.000
_cell.angle_alpha   90.00
_cell.angle_beta   90.00
_cell.angle_gamma   90.00
#
_symmetry.space_group_name_H-M   'P 1'
#
loop_
_entity.id
_entity.type
_entity.pdbx_description
1 polymer ?
#
loop_
_entity_poly.entity_id
_entity_poly.type
_entity_poly.pdbx_seq_one_letter_code
_entity_poly.pdbx_strand_id
1 'polypeptide(L)'
;AKRNAVQNGLVGENIFKSDGLDGITEDDFTLILSNPPYNADFSVAKRFIEKGFTKLASGGKMIMVTKRCEWYRNKLKAIFGNIRVDSIEGYYVFTSEKTSRSVYKKQKEKRRLSKKLEQKLKKRKR
;
A
#
# COMPACT_ATOMS: atom_id res chain seq x y z
N ALA A 1 6.33 1.31 -20.02
CA ALA A 1 7.17 0.31 -19.34
C ALA A 1 7.96 -0.53 -20.35
N LYS A 2 7.38 -1.52 -21.02
CA LYS A 2 8.11 -2.41 -21.96
C LYS A 2 8.94 -1.68 -23.02
N ARG A 3 8.33 -0.69 -23.71
CA ARG A 3 9.04 0.13 -24.72
C ARG A 3 10.26 0.85 -24.13
N ASN A 4 10.11 1.51 -22.98
CA ASN A 4 11.20 2.22 -22.32
C ASN A 4 12.31 1.27 -21.86
N ALA A 5 11.96 0.08 -21.35
CA ALA A 5 12.95 -0.92 -20.96
C ALA A 5 13.83 -1.34 -22.14
N VAL A 6 13.22 -1.65 -23.29
CA VAL A 6 13.93 -1.97 -24.54
C VAL A 6 14.84 -0.82 -24.98
N GLN A 7 14.34 0.42 -24.96
CA GLN A 7 15.12 1.60 -25.35
C GLN A 7 16.33 1.86 -24.45
N ASN A 8 16.29 1.42 -23.19
CA ASN A 8 17.38 1.58 -22.23
C ASN A 8 18.22 0.31 -22.05
N GLY A 9 18.04 -0.70 -22.91
CA GLY A 9 18.83 -1.94 -22.86
C GLY A 9 18.58 -2.81 -21.63
N LEU A 10 17.46 -2.61 -20.92
CA LEU A 10 17.09 -3.45 -19.78
C LEU A 10 16.54 -4.79 -20.30
N VAL A 11 17.17 -5.88 -19.86
CA VAL A 11 16.82 -7.27 -20.21
C VAL A 11 16.55 -8.07 -18.94
N GLY A 12 15.54 -8.96 -18.99
CA GLY A 12 15.18 -9.81 -17.86
C GLY A 12 14.19 -9.21 -16.86
N GLU A 13 13.65 -8.02 -17.13
CA GLU A 13 12.67 -7.38 -16.25
C GLU A 13 11.27 -8.00 -16.37
N ASN A 14 10.68 -8.34 -15.22
CA ASN A 14 9.33 -8.86 -15.15
C ASN A 14 8.30 -7.70 -15.13
N ILE A 15 7.55 -7.55 -16.23
CA ILE A 15 6.57 -6.46 -16.40
C ILE A 15 5.16 -7.04 -16.46
N PHE A 16 4.38 -6.76 -15.42
CA PHE A 16 3.01 -7.27 -15.24
C PHE A 16 1.96 -6.18 -15.48
N LYS A 17 0.81 -6.59 -16.02
CA LYS A 17 -0.44 -5.79 -16.01
C LYS A 17 -1.31 -6.34 -14.89
N SER A 18 -1.62 -5.51 -13.89
CA SER A 18 -2.35 -5.91 -12.69
C SER A 18 -3.16 -4.74 -12.12
N ASP A 19 -4.25 -5.04 -11.39
CA ASP A 19 -4.93 -4.05 -10.55
C ASP A 19 -4.18 -3.92 -9.21
N GLY A 20 -3.28 -2.94 -9.12
CA GLY A 20 -2.34 -2.86 -8.02
C GLY A 20 -1.51 -4.14 -7.90
N LEU A 21 -1.49 -4.76 -6.72
CA LEU A 21 -0.71 -5.96 -6.43
C LEU A 21 -1.52 -7.27 -6.54
N ASP A 22 -2.74 -7.25 -7.09
CA ASP A 22 -3.60 -8.44 -7.16
C ASP A 22 -3.10 -9.54 -8.09
N GLY A 23 -2.47 -9.18 -9.20
CA GLY A 23 -1.88 -10.12 -10.15
C GLY A 23 -0.43 -10.50 -9.84
N ILE A 24 0.10 -10.13 -8.66
CA ILE A 24 1.48 -10.41 -8.26
C ILE A 24 1.44 -11.59 -7.27
N THR A 25 1.89 -12.76 -7.74
CA THR A 25 1.88 -13.99 -6.95
C THR A 25 3.08 -14.12 -6.04
N GLU A 26 4.20 -13.52 -6.44
CA GLU A 26 5.45 -13.51 -5.70
C GLU A 26 5.29 -12.79 -4.36
N ASP A 27 6.05 -13.25 -3.38
CA ASP A 27 6.13 -12.69 -2.03
C ASP A 27 7.60 -12.42 -1.67
N ASP A 28 7.84 -11.99 -0.43
CA ASP A 28 9.18 -11.77 0.13
C ASP A 28 10.04 -10.74 -0.63
N PHE A 29 9.40 -9.70 -1.18
CA PHE A 29 10.13 -8.57 -1.75
C PHE A 29 10.98 -7.89 -0.68
N THR A 30 12.23 -7.58 -1.02
CA THR A 30 13.14 -6.85 -0.12
C THR A 30 12.93 -5.34 -0.20
N LEU A 31 12.42 -4.84 -1.33
CA LEU A 31 12.16 -3.43 -1.58
C LEU A 31 10.94 -3.25 -2.48
N ILE A 32 10.03 -2.36 -2.08
CA ILE A 32 8.91 -1.90 -2.90
C ILE A 32 8.98 -0.38 -3.04
N LEU A 33 8.99 0.12 -4.28
CA LEU A 33 9.00 1.54 -4.60
C LEU A 33 7.67 1.94 -5.22
N SER A 34 7.10 3.09 -4.82
CA SER A 34 5.83 3.55 -5.39
C SER A 34 5.70 5.08 -5.45
N ASN A 35 5.21 5.58 -6.59
CA ASN A 35 4.74 6.95 -6.74
C ASN A 35 3.23 6.90 -7.05
N PRO A 36 2.35 6.82 -6.03
CA PRO A 36 0.92 6.64 -6.24
C PRO A 36 0.28 7.86 -6.92
N PRO A 37 -0.82 7.67 -7.68
CA PRO A 37 -1.49 8.75 -8.39
C PRO A 37 -2.07 9.81 -7.44
N TYR A 38 -1.94 11.09 -7.79
CA TYR A 38 -2.33 12.23 -6.94
C TYR A 38 -3.85 12.51 -6.91
N ASN A 39 -4.57 12.12 -7.97
CA ASN A 39 -5.98 12.46 -8.18
C ASN A 39 -6.95 11.35 -7.75
N ALA A 40 -6.43 10.21 -7.30
CA ALA A 40 -7.26 9.10 -6.84
C ALA A 40 -7.64 9.32 -5.37
N ASP A 41 -8.83 8.84 -5.00
CA ASP A 41 -9.17 8.63 -3.60
C ASP A 41 -8.08 7.83 -2.90
N PHE A 42 -7.86 8.12 -1.62
CA PHE A 42 -6.86 7.44 -0.79
C PHE A 42 -7.06 5.91 -0.71
N SER A 43 -8.15 5.37 -1.25
CA SER A 43 -8.42 3.94 -1.40
C SER A 43 -7.32 3.20 -2.16
N VAL A 44 -6.82 3.77 -3.26
CA VAL A 44 -5.74 3.17 -4.07
C VAL A 44 -4.46 3.12 -3.25
N ALA A 45 -4.01 4.27 -2.73
CA ALA A 45 -2.82 4.36 -1.90
C ALA A 45 -2.90 3.45 -0.68
N LYS A 46 -4.07 3.38 -0.02
CA LYS A 46 -4.32 2.50 1.12
C LYS A 46 -4.10 1.03 0.74
N ARG A 47 -4.69 0.59 -0.37
CA ARG A 47 -4.58 -0.79 -0.85
C ARG A 47 -3.14 -1.13 -1.22
N PHE A 48 -2.39 -0.20 -1.84
CA PHE A 48 -0.97 -0.36 -2.12
C PHE A 48 -0.13 -0.53 -0.86
N ILE A 49 -0.35 0.32 0.16
CA ILE A 49 0.37 0.22 1.43
C ILE A 49 0.09 -1.11 2.14
N GLU A 50 -1.19 -1.49 2.24
CA GLU A 50 -1.61 -2.71 2.94
C GLU A 50 -1.12 -3.98 2.22
N LYS A 51 -1.29 -4.07 0.90
CA LYS A 51 -0.83 -5.23 0.13
C LYS A 51 0.69 -5.27 0.02
N GLY A 52 1.34 -4.11 -0.17
CA GLY A 52 2.79 -4.06 -0.25
C GLY A 52 3.45 -4.50 1.07
N PHE A 53 2.87 -4.12 2.22
CA PHE A 53 3.32 -4.67 3.51
C PHE A 53 3.24 -6.20 3.56
N THR A 54 2.15 -6.80 3.06
CA THR A 54 2.02 -8.26 3.05
C THR A 54 3.04 -8.93 2.13
N LYS A 55 3.37 -8.29 1.01
CA LYS A 55 4.31 -8.78 0.00
C LYS A 55 5.80 -8.62 0.39
N LEU A 56 6.13 -7.77 1.36
CA LEU A 56 7.52 -7.61 1.81
C LEU A 56 8.02 -8.78 2.64
N ALA A 57 9.30 -9.13 2.51
CA ALA A 57 10.01 -9.97 3.47
C ALA A 57 10.18 -9.26 4.82
N SER A 58 10.50 -10.01 5.88
CA SER A 58 10.97 -9.40 7.13
C SER A 58 12.27 -8.63 6.87
N GLY A 59 12.38 -7.40 7.37
CA GLY A 59 13.45 -6.44 7.06
C GLY A 59 13.28 -5.72 5.72
N GLY A 60 12.28 -6.09 4.91
CA GLY A 60 11.99 -5.45 3.63
C GLY A 60 11.44 -4.03 3.80
N LYS A 61 11.70 -3.16 2.82
CA LYS A 61 11.37 -1.73 2.88
C LYS A 61 10.36 -1.32 1.84
N MET A 62 9.46 -0.42 2.22
CA MET A 62 8.60 0.31 1.29
C MET A 62 9.05 1.77 1.24
N ILE A 63 9.25 2.28 0.03
CA ILE A 63 9.51 3.70 -0.22
C ILE A 63 8.40 4.29 -1.08
N MET A 64 7.79 5.38 -0.62
CA MET A 64 6.74 6.08 -1.36
C MET A 64 7.08 7.54 -1.54
N VAL A 65 6.73 8.13 -2.69
CA VAL A 65 6.92 9.56 -2.94
C VAL A 65 5.57 10.21 -3.23
N THR A 66 5.23 11.27 -2.49
CA THR A 66 3.94 11.97 -2.68
C THR A 66 4.05 13.47 -2.38
N LYS A 67 3.07 14.27 -2.83
CA LYS A 67 2.94 15.69 -2.42
C LYS A 67 2.21 15.90 -1.09
N ARG A 68 1.54 14.87 -0.55
CA ARG A 68 0.71 14.97 0.66
C ARG A 68 1.40 14.27 1.83
N CYS A 69 1.67 14.98 2.92
CA CYS A 69 2.37 14.41 4.07
C CYS A 69 1.49 13.56 4.99
N GLU A 70 0.50 14.21 5.61
CA GLU A 70 -0.08 13.76 6.89
C GLU A 70 -0.78 12.39 6.79
N TRP A 71 -1.59 12.20 5.76
CA TRP A 71 -2.32 10.93 5.57
C TRP A 71 -1.37 9.74 5.39
N TYR A 72 -0.32 9.90 4.58
CA TYR A 72 0.65 8.83 4.31
C TYR A 72 1.51 8.52 5.53
N ARG A 73 1.98 9.56 6.24
CA ARG A 73 2.71 9.41 7.51
C ARG A 73 1.90 8.56 8.50
N ASN A 74 0.64 8.93 8.73
CA ASN A 74 -0.22 8.24 9.69
C ASN A 74 -0.56 6.82 9.22
N LYS A 75 -0.84 6.62 7.92
CA LYS A 75 -1.16 5.31 7.38
C LYS A 75 0.03 4.35 7.45
N LEU A 76 1.22 4.79 7.03
CA LEU A 76 2.43 3.96 7.07
C LEU A 76 2.84 3.64 8.51
N LYS A 77 2.80 4.63 9.42
CA LYS A 77 3.04 4.40 10.85
C LYS A 77 2.06 3.38 11.44
N ALA A 78 0.78 3.43 11.08
CA ALA A 78 -0.22 2.48 11.56
C ALA A 78 -0.01 1.04 11.06
N ILE A 79 0.65 0.85 9.91
CA ILE A 79 0.88 -0.46 9.30
C ILE A 79 2.24 -1.04 9.71
N PHE A 80 3.30 -0.25 9.54
CA PHE A 80 4.68 -0.65 9.76
C PHE A 80 5.18 -0.37 11.19
N GLY A 81 4.50 0.48 11.95
CA GLY A 81 4.94 0.94 13.28
C GLY A 81 6.08 1.97 13.24
N ASN A 82 6.79 2.09 12.11
CA ASN A 82 7.90 3.00 11.88
C ASN A 82 7.73 3.75 10.56
N ILE A 83 8.31 4.95 10.49
CA ILE A 83 8.33 5.76 9.27
C ILE A 83 9.45 6.81 9.37
N ARG A 84 10.25 6.94 8.31
CA ARG A 84 11.09 8.12 8.05
C ARG A 84 10.44 8.95 6.95
N VAL A 85 10.43 10.27 7.10
CA VAL A 85 9.87 11.19 6.11
C VAL A 85 10.93 12.24 5.77
N ASP A 86 11.35 12.25 4.52
CA ASP A 86 12.31 13.22 3.97
C ASP A 86 11.54 14.18 3.03
N SER A 87 11.79 15.48 3.13
CA SER A 87 11.19 16.49 2.22
C SER A 87 12.21 16.92 1.19
N ILE A 88 11.92 16.72 -0.10
CA ILE A 88 12.84 16.96 -1.21
C ILE A 88 12.06 17.68 -2.32
N GLU A 89 12.47 18.89 -2.68
CA GLU A 89 11.93 19.65 -3.82
C GLU A 89 10.37 19.72 -3.86
N GLY A 90 9.73 19.91 -2.70
CA GLY A 90 8.27 20.01 -2.59
C GLY A 90 7.53 18.66 -2.60
N TYR A 91 8.27 17.54 -2.52
CA TYR A 91 7.74 16.20 -2.33
C TYR A 91 8.16 15.63 -0.98
N TYR A 92 7.39 14.65 -0.50
CA TYR A 92 7.70 13.85 0.67
C TYR A 92 8.05 12.43 0.26
N VAL A 93 9.21 11.96 0.71
CA VAL A 93 9.70 10.59 0.56
C VAL A 93 9.50 9.87 1.89
N PHE A 94 8.68 8.83 1.86
CA PHE A 94 8.33 8.00 3.01
C PHE A 94 9.12 6.71 2.94
N THR A 95 9.83 6.33 4.00
CA THR A 95 10.52 5.03 4.10
C THR A 95 10.06 4.28 5.35
N SER A 96 9.49 3.09 5.17
CA SER A 96 9.05 2.22 6.26
C SER A 96 9.60 0.80 6.07
N GLU A 97 9.95 0.14 7.17
CA GLU A 97 10.53 -1.20 7.18
C GLU A 97 9.60 -2.21 7.86
N LYS A 98 9.42 -3.39 7.25
CA LYS A 98 8.67 -4.49 7.84
C LYS A 98 9.51 -5.19 8.89
N THR A 99 9.36 -4.76 10.14
CA THR A 99 10.06 -5.35 11.29
C THR A 99 9.15 -6.29 12.08
N SER A 100 9.70 -7.02 13.04
CA SER A 100 8.93 -7.85 13.99
C SER A 100 7.92 -7.04 14.83
N ARG A 101 8.13 -5.73 14.98
CA ARG A 101 7.24 -4.80 15.69
C ARG A 101 6.12 -4.22 14.84
N SER A 102 6.01 -4.62 13.56
CA SER A 102 4.99 -4.10 12.66
C SER A 102 3.58 -4.42 13.18
N VAL A 103 2.66 -3.46 13.06
CA VAL A 103 1.36 -3.48 13.74
C VAL A 103 0.28 -4.17 12.90
N TYR A 104 0.50 -4.35 11.60
CA TYR A 104 -0.49 -4.91 10.69
C TYR A 104 -0.79 -6.39 10.99
N LYS A 105 -1.89 -6.61 11.73
CA LYS A 105 -2.57 -7.89 11.84
C LYS A 105 -3.60 -7.97 10.71
N LYS A 106 -3.54 -9.02 9.89
CA LYS A 106 -4.55 -9.34 8.85
C LYS A 106 -5.92 -9.25 9.52
N GLN A 107 -6.74 -8.26 9.18
CA GLN A 107 -8.10 -8.19 9.71
C GLN A 107 -8.82 -9.45 9.21
N LYS A 108 -9.08 -10.37 10.14
CA LYS A 108 -9.93 -11.53 9.90
C LYS A 108 -11.29 -10.98 9.47
N GLU A 109 -11.67 -11.32 8.26
CA GLU A 109 -12.89 -10.84 7.63
C GLU A 109 -14.12 -11.28 8.43
N LYS A 110 -14.80 -10.30 9.02
CA LYS A 110 -16.27 -10.15 9.07
C LYS A 110 -16.56 -8.81 9.73
N ARG A 111 -16.64 -7.74 8.93
CA ARG A 111 -17.37 -6.54 9.36
C ARG A 111 -18.84 -6.94 9.46
N ARG A 112 -19.23 -7.51 10.60
CA ARG A 112 -20.63 -7.71 10.94
C ARG A 112 -21.26 -6.31 10.95
N LEU A 113 -22.35 -6.11 10.21
CA LEU A 113 -23.09 -4.85 10.21
C LEU A 113 -23.35 -4.46 11.67
N SER A 114 -23.24 -3.16 12.00
CA SER A 114 -23.59 -2.74 13.35
C SER A 114 -25.04 -3.17 13.63
N LYS A 115 -25.34 -3.64 14.85
CA LYS A 115 -26.69 -4.09 15.23
C LYS A 115 -27.76 -3.06 14.84
N LYS A 116 -27.40 -1.78 14.89
CA LYS A 116 -28.23 -0.63 14.50
C LYS A 116 -28.57 -0.61 13.00
N LEU A 117 -27.60 -0.93 12.14
CA LEU A 117 -27.78 -0.99 10.69
C LEU A 117 -28.55 -2.26 10.27
N GLU A 118 -28.31 -3.39 10.94
CA GLU A 118 -29.08 -4.63 10.75
C GLU A 118 -30.57 -4.42 11.09
N GLN A 119 -30.88 -3.74 12.21
CA GLN A 119 -32.25 -3.41 12.60
C GLN A 119 -32.93 -2.45 11.62
N LYS A 120 -32.21 -1.43 11.12
CA LYS A 120 -32.77 -0.47 10.15
C LYS A 120 -33.13 -1.14 8.82
N LEU A 121 -32.32 -2.09 8.34
CA LEU A 121 -32.61 -2.86 7.13
C LEU A 121 -33.78 -3.84 7.33
N LYS A 122 -33.89 -4.47 8.50
CA LYS A 122 -35.05 -5.32 8.85
C LYS A 122 -36.37 -4.54 8.91
N LYS A 123 -36.36 -3.30 9.41
CA LYS A 123 -37.54 -2.43 9.43
C LYS A 123 -37.96 -1.91 8.05
N ARG A 124 -37.03 -1.80 7.10
CA ARG A 124 -37.31 -1.34 5.73
C ARG A 124 -37.83 -2.44 4.79
N LYS A 125 -37.69 -3.72 5.17
CA LYS A 125 -38.16 -4.89 4.41
C LYS A 125 -39.51 -5.44 4.91
N ARG A 126 -40.11 -4.79 5.91
CA ARG A 126 -41.49 -4.99 6.35
C ARG A 126 -42.30 -3.81 5.82
#